data_AF-A0A923MXR8-F1
#
_entry.id   AF-A0A923MXR8-F1
#
_cell.length_a   1.000
_cell.length_b   1.000
_cell.length_c   1.000
_cell.angle_alpha   90.00
_cell.angle_beta   90.00
_cell.angle_gamma   90.00
#
_symmetry.space_group_name_H-M   'P 1'
#
loop_
_entity.id
_entity.type
_entity.pdbx_description
1 polymer ?
#
loop_
_entity_poly.entity_id
_entity_poly.type
_entity_poly.pdbx_seq_one_letter_code
_entity_poly.pdbx_strand_id
1 'polypeptide(L)'
;MKVPDARLSRPRRLAWACAVLVLAITSLSAFIRLSRAGLGCEPWPHCQAQRAALGGEALAASDPPAVVGARVAHRVAASAALLLLVGLLFLAFARQPVLRTQGRLVLALLVVAVLLAGLGRVAGASRAPPVVLGNLLGGFAMVALAARLVQAGGAGPRGVASLRAWTLAVLALVFVQAGLGGLVAAAPTAASCQGSGLCMVHRVGGMLVVAAVLALAIGAWRRRAHAMGATLAVLVLVQAGLGIWQLAGAVPLALGLAHNAGAALLAAGVGLLLPGRGSG
;
A
#
# COMPACT_ATOMS: atom_id res chain seq x y z
N MET A 1 25.52 -16.97 -22.21
CA MET A 1 24.29 -16.15 -22.33
C MET A 1 23.09 -17.08 -22.12
N LYS A 2 22.43 -17.05 -20.95
CA LYS A 2 21.27 -17.92 -20.66
C LYS A 2 20.06 -17.32 -21.38
N VAL A 3 19.62 -17.93 -22.48
CA VAL A 3 18.38 -17.53 -23.17
C VAL A 3 17.24 -17.65 -22.15
N PRO A 4 16.52 -16.56 -21.82
CA PRO A 4 15.40 -16.65 -20.89
C PRO A 4 14.33 -17.56 -21.52
N ASP A 5 14.04 -18.65 -20.84
CA ASP A 5 13.04 -19.63 -21.25
C ASP A 5 11.72 -18.90 -21.54
N ALA A 6 11.30 -18.86 -22.81
CA ALA A 6 10.17 -18.05 -23.27
C ALA A 6 8.87 -18.34 -22.48
N ARG A 7 8.80 -19.53 -21.88
CA ARG A 7 7.74 -20.00 -20.98
C ARG A 7 7.59 -19.20 -19.68
N LEU A 8 8.64 -18.51 -19.21
CA LEU A 8 8.62 -17.68 -17.99
C LEU A 8 8.29 -16.20 -18.26
N SER A 9 8.26 -15.78 -19.54
CA SER A 9 8.01 -14.39 -19.91
C SER A 9 6.54 -13.97 -19.70
N ARG A 10 5.59 -14.86 -20.02
CA ARG A 10 4.15 -14.65 -19.84
C ARG A 10 3.74 -14.47 -18.38
N PRO A 11 4.08 -15.39 -17.43
CA PRO A 11 3.72 -15.20 -16.02
C PRO A 11 4.34 -13.93 -15.43
N ARG A 12 5.53 -13.52 -15.88
CA ARG A 12 6.16 -12.27 -15.45
C ARG A 12 5.39 -11.03 -15.92
N ARG A 13 4.91 -11.00 -17.18
CA ARG A 13 4.08 -9.90 -17.70
C ARG A 13 2.76 -9.79 -16.92
N LEU A 14 2.13 -10.93 -16.64
CA LEU A 14 0.90 -10.98 -15.84
C LEU A 14 1.12 -10.55 -14.39
N ALA A 15 2.25 -10.90 -13.78
CA ALA A 15 2.62 -10.42 -12.45
C ALA A 15 2.79 -8.89 -12.41
N TRP A 16 3.42 -8.29 -13.43
CA TRP A 16 3.50 -6.84 -13.55
C TRP A 16 2.14 -6.19 -13.74
N ALA A 17 1.29 -6.76 -14.60
CA ALA A 17 -0.09 -6.29 -14.76
C ALA A 17 -0.86 -6.33 -13.42
N CYS A 18 -0.69 -7.41 -12.64
CA CYS A 18 -1.25 -7.52 -11.30
C CYS A 18 -0.73 -6.43 -10.36
N ALA A 19 0.57 -6.16 -10.34
CA ALA A 19 1.17 -5.15 -9.48
C ALA A 19 0.67 -3.73 -9.81
N VAL A 20 0.60 -3.38 -11.10
CA VAL A 20 0.06 -2.09 -11.56
C VAL A 20 -1.41 -1.95 -11.19
N LEU A 21 -2.21 -3.00 -11.41
CA LEU A 21 -3.64 -2.97 -11.12
C LEU A 21 -3.91 -2.86 -9.61
N VAL A 22 -3.19 -3.60 -8.78
CA VAL A 22 -3.30 -3.52 -7.32
C VAL A 22 -2.88 -2.16 -6.78
N LEU A 23 -1.83 -1.55 -7.36
CA LEU A 23 -1.44 -0.18 -7.02
C LEU A 23 -2.54 0.81 -7.40
N ALA A 24 -3.11 0.70 -8.61
CA ALA A 24 -4.22 1.54 -9.05
C ALA A 24 -5.46 1.41 -8.12
N ILE A 25 -5.84 0.19 -7.75
CA ILE A 25 -6.93 -0.08 -6.80
C ILE A 25 -6.65 0.60 -5.45
N THR A 26 -5.42 0.48 -4.93
CA THR A 26 -5.03 1.04 -3.64
C THR A 26 -5.02 2.57 -3.67
N SER A 27 -4.48 3.19 -4.73
CA SER A 27 -4.51 4.64 -4.93
C SER A 27 -5.94 5.17 -5.09
N LEU A 28 -6.81 4.44 -5.80
CA LEU A 28 -8.20 4.84 -5.99
C LEU A 28 -9.02 4.71 -4.70
N SER A 29 -8.76 3.66 -3.91
CA SER A 29 -9.30 3.51 -2.56
C SER A 29 -8.87 4.65 -1.65
N ALA A 30 -7.59 5.04 -1.70
CA ALA A 30 -7.08 6.21 -0.98
C ALA A 30 -7.77 7.51 -1.42
N PHE A 31 -7.92 7.74 -2.73
CA PHE A 31 -8.64 8.89 -3.27
C PHE A 31 -10.08 8.97 -2.75
N ILE A 32 -10.84 7.88 -2.82
CA ILE A 32 -12.24 7.83 -2.32
C ILE A 32 -12.28 8.18 -0.83
N ARG A 33 -11.40 7.58 -0.02
CA ARG A 33 -11.36 7.80 1.42
C ARG A 33 -10.94 9.23 1.79
N LEU A 34 -9.88 9.76 1.18
CA LEU A 34 -9.35 11.09 1.48
C LEU A 34 -10.29 12.20 1.01
N SER A 35 -10.91 12.05 -0.16
CA SER A 35 -11.95 12.97 -0.64
C SER A 35 -13.15 13.00 0.31
N ARG A 36 -13.58 11.82 0.78
CA ARG A 36 -14.65 11.70 1.77
C ARG A 36 -14.27 12.23 3.15
N ALA A 37 -12.99 12.23 3.50
CA ALA A 37 -12.46 12.86 4.70
C ALA A 37 -12.32 14.40 4.57
N GLY A 38 -12.62 14.97 3.40
CA GLY A 38 -12.61 16.41 3.18
C GLY A 38 -11.23 17.01 2.90
N LEU A 39 -10.22 16.21 2.55
CA LEU A 39 -8.94 16.75 2.10
C LEU A 39 -9.13 17.58 0.82
N GLY A 40 -8.57 18.79 0.81
CA GLY A 40 -8.68 19.74 -0.30
C GLY A 40 -10.05 20.43 -0.44
N CYS A 41 -10.91 20.38 0.58
CA CYS A 41 -12.17 21.12 0.57
C CYS A 41 -12.04 22.54 1.16
N GLU A 42 -12.69 23.52 0.54
CA GLU A 42 -12.79 24.92 1.00
C GLU A 42 -14.25 25.27 1.40
N PRO A 43 -14.47 26.12 2.42
CA PRO A 43 -13.47 26.75 3.28
C PRO A 43 -12.88 25.80 4.34
N TRP A 44 -11.55 25.73 4.45
CA TRP A 44 -10.87 24.99 5.53
C TRP A 44 -10.86 25.82 6.82
N PRO A 45 -11.11 25.25 8.03
CA PRO A 45 -11.37 23.84 8.35
C PRO A 45 -12.86 23.46 8.36
N HIS A 46 -13.76 24.41 8.03
CA HIS A 46 -15.19 24.27 8.27
C HIS A 46 -15.83 23.20 7.38
N CYS A 47 -15.48 23.12 6.09
CA CYS A 47 -15.98 22.08 5.20
C CYS A 47 -15.59 20.67 5.71
N GLN A 48 -14.37 20.53 6.22
CA GLN A 48 -13.89 19.25 6.72
C GLN A 48 -14.68 18.78 7.95
N ALA A 49 -14.95 19.70 8.88
CA ALA A 49 -15.78 19.43 10.06
C ALA A 49 -17.22 19.05 9.66
N GLN A 50 -17.83 19.76 8.71
CA GLN A 50 -19.14 19.41 8.17
C GLN A 50 -19.15 18.00 7.58
N ARG A 51 -18.15 17.67 6.76
CA ARG A 51 -18.04 16.32 6.19
C ARG A 51 -17.81 15.27 7.26
N ALA A 52 -17.07 15.55 8.34
CA ALA A 52 -16.85 14.63 9.45
C ALA A 52 -18.15 14.31 10.21
N ALA A 53 -19.06 15.29 10.35
CA ALA A 53 -20.35 15.13 11.01
C ALA A 53 -21.37 14.29 10.20
N LEU A 54 -21.19 14.14 8.88
CA LEU A 54 -22.11 13.37 8.03
C LEU A 54 -22.05 11.86 8.31
N GLY A 55 -23.23 11.23 8.43
CA GLY A 55 -23.36 9.77 8.39
C GLY A 55 -22.99 9.18 7.02
N GLY A 56 -22.81 7.86 6.96
CA GLY A 56 -22.36 7.17 5.73
C GLY A 56 -23.28 7.38 4.52
N GLU A 57 -24.61 7.38 4.73
CA GLU A 57 -25.59 7.56 3.66
C GLU A 57 -25.64 9.01 3.16
N ALA A 58 -25.76 9.98 4.06
CA ALA A 58 -25.73 11.40 3.72
C ALA A 58 -24.41 11.81 3.02
N LEU A 59 -23.29 11.25 3.46
CA LEU A 59 -22.00 11.45 2.82
C LEU A 59 -21.96 10.89 1.41
N ALA A 60 -22.51 9.70 1.19
CA ALA A 60 -22.54 9.06 -0.12
C ALA A 60 -23.41 9.82 -1.12
N ALA A 61 -24.53 10.40 -0.66
CA ALA A 61 -25.39 11.29 -1.45
C ALA A 61 -24.67 12.60 -1.83
N SER A 62 -23.73 13.05 -1.00
CA SER A 62 -22.95 14.27 -1.19
C SER A 62 -21.62 14.06 -1.93
N ASP A 63 -21.43 12.90 -2.58
CA ASP A 63 -20.19 12.60 -3.28
C ASP A 63 -20.13 13.31 -4.64
N PRO A 64 -19.03 14.03 -4.96
CA PRO A 64 -18.89 14.68 -6.25
C PRO A 64 -18.73 13.64 -7.38
N PRO A 65 -19.00 14.01 -8.65
CA PRO A 65 -18.91 13.10 -9.80
C PRO A 65 -17.57 12.37 -9.90
N ALA A 66 -16.46 13.03 -9.55
CA ALA A 66 -15.13 12.43 -9.53
C ALA A 66 -15.03 11.24 -8.55
N VAL A 67 -15.65 11.33 -7.38
CA VAL A 67 -15.66 10.28 -6.36
C VAL A 67 -16.59 9.12 -6.75
N VAL A 68 -17.69 9.43 -7.46
CA VAL A 68 -18.56 8.41 -8.09
C VAL A 68 -17.80 7.65 -9.18
N GLY A 69 -17.15 8.36 -10.10
CA GLY A 69 -16.33 7.77 -11.16
C GLY A 69 -15.19 6.91 -10.60
N ALA A 70 -14.53 7.39 -9.54
CA ALA A 70 -13.51 6.64 -8.83
C ALA A 70 -14.04 5.33 -8.23
N ARG A 71 -15.28 5.30 -7.69
CA ARG A 71 -15.88 4.04 -7.20
C ARG A 71 -16.09 3.03 -8.33
N VAL A 72 -16.58 3.49 -9.48
CA VAL A 72 -16.82 2.62 -10.64
C VAL A 72 -15.48 2.07 -11.14
N ALA A 73 -14.49 2.94 -11.35
CA ALA A 73 -13.15 2.53 -11.76
C ALA A 73 -12.51 1.56 -10.76
N HIS A 74 -12.70 1.77 -9.45
CA HIS A 74 -12.19 0.87 -8.41
C HIS A 74 -12.84 -0.52 -8.50
N ARG A 75 -14.16 -0.58 -8.69
CA ARG A 75 -14.90 -1.85 -8.84
C ARG A 75 -14.44 -2.60 -10.09
N VAL A 76 -14.36 -1.93 -11.23
CA VAL A 76 -13.91 -2.53 -12.49
C VAL A 76 -12.47 -3.04 -12.36
N ALA A 77 -11.57 -2.24 -11.80
CA ALA A 77 -10.18 -2.63 -11.57
C ALA A 77 -10.08 -3.83 -10.60
N ALA A 78 -10.85 -3.83 -9.51
CA ALA A 78 -10.88 -4.93 -8.55
C ALA A 78 -11.41 -6.23 -9.15
N SER A 79 -12.47 -6.17 -9.96
CA SER A 79 -12.99 -7.33 -10.69
C SER A 79 -11.96 -7.88 -11.71
N ALA A 80 -11.29 -7.00 -12.45
CA ALA A 80 -10.22 -7.40 -13.36
C ALA A 80 -9.04 -8.05 -12.61
N ALA A 81 -8.66 -7.52 -11.44
CA ALA A 81 -7.61 -8.08 -10.61
C ALA A 81 -7.98 -9.46 -10.08
N LEU A 82 -9.24 -9.64 -9.65
CA LEU A 82 -9.73 -10.93 -9.17
C LEU A 82 -9.65 -12.01 -10.26
N LEU A 83 -10.12 -11.70 -11.47
CA LEU A 83 -10.04 -12.63 -12.61
C LEU A 83 -8.59 -12.96 -12.96
N LEU A 84 -7.71 -11.96 -12.97
CA LEU A 84 -6.29 -12.15 -13.20
C LEU A 84 -5.64 -13.05 -12.13
N LEU A 85 -5.96 -12.84 -10.85
CA LEU A 85 -5.45 -13.66 -9.75
C LEU A 85 -5.92 -15.12 -9.85
N VAL A 86 -7.19 -15.34 -10.19
CA VAL A 86 -7.71 -16.70 -10.44
C VAL A 86 -6.99 -17.37 -11.61
N GLY A 87 -6.80 -16.66 -12.72
CA GLY A 87 -6.06 -17.18 -13.88
C GLY A 87 -4.59 -17.49 -13.55
N LEU A 88 -3.91 -16.61 -12.79
CA LEU A 88 -2.55 -16.84 -12.30
C LEU A 88 -2.46 -18.04 -11.35
N LEU A 89 -3.46 -18.23 -10.49
CA LEU A 89 -3.51 -19.36 -9.56
C LEU A 89 -3.69 -20.68 -10.32
N PHE A 90 -4.59 -20.71 -11.30
CA PHE A 90 -4.77 -21.84 -12.19
C PHE A 90 -3.50 -22.18 -12.96
N LEU A 91 -2.82 -21.18 -13.54
CA LEU A 91 -1.54 -21.38 -14.22
C LEU A 91 -0.46 -21.93 -13.27
N ALA A 92 -0.40 -21.42 -12.04
CA ALA A 92 0.55 -21.89 -11.04
C ALA A 92 0.27 -23.34 -10.62
N PHE A 93 -0.99 -23.76 -10.57
CA PHE A 93 -1.40 -25.14 -10.29
C PHE A 93 -1.11 -26.08 -11.48
N ALA A 94 -1.44 -25.67 -12.71
CA ALA A 94 -1.19 -26.45 -13.92
C ALA A 94 0.30 -26.65 -14.24
N ARG A 95 1.19 -25.83 -13.64
CA ARG A 95 2.64 -25.87 -13.83
C ARG A 95 3.39 -26.21 -12.55
N GLN A 96 2.75 -26.93 -11.63
CA GLN A 96 3.43 -27.52 -10.47
C GLN A 96 4.46 -28.57 -10.94
N PRO A 97 5.63 -28.69 -10.27
CA PRO A 97 6.08 -27.94 -9.10
C PRO A 97 6.83 -26.62 -9.42
N VAL A 98 7.02 -26.31 -10.70
CA VAL A 98 7.88 -25.19 -11.16
C VAL A 98 7.43 -23.84 -10.60
N LEU A 99 6.12 -23.61 -10.48
CA LEU A 99 5.54 -22.34 -10.03
C LEU A 99 5.05 -22.34 -8.57
N ARG A 100 5.54 -23.25 -7.71
CA ARG A 100 5.10 -23.38 -6.29
C ARG A 100 5.12 -22.08 -5.50
N THR A 101 6.20 -21.31 -5.57
CA THR A 101 6.34 -20.05 -4.83
C THR A 101 5.40 -18.97 -5.36
N GLN A 102 5.23 -18.90 -6.68
CA GLN A 102 4.29 -17.96 -7.30
C GLN A 102 2.85 -18.30 -6.89
N GLY A 103 2.46 -19.58 -6.92
CA GLY A 103 1.13 -20.03 -6.48
C GLY A 103 0.81 -19.63 -5.04
N ARG A 104 1.77 -19.76 -4.10
CA ARG A 104 1.58 -19.32 -2.70
C ARG A 104 1.36 -17.81 -2.57
N LEU A 105 2.10 -17.00 -3.34
CA LEU A 105 1.93 -15.55 -3.34
C LEU A 105 0.60 -15.12 -3.96
N VAL A 106 0.19 -15.77 -5.06
CA VAL A 106 -1.11 -15.53 -5.69
C VAL A 106 -2.25 -15.95 -4.77
N LEU A 107 -2.13 -17.07 -4.06
CA LEU A 107 -3.12 -17.47 -3.07
C LEU A 107 -3.24 -16.45 -1.93
N ALA A 108 -2.12 -15.95 -1.41
CA ALA A 108 -2.14 -14.91 -0.38
C ALA A 108 -2.78 -13.61 -0.89
N LEU A 109 -2.47 -13.18 -2.12
CA LEU A 109 -3.13 -12.05 -2.77
C LEU A 109 -4.65 -12.26 -2.90
N LEU A 110 -5.07 -13.44 -3.34
CA LEU A 110 -6.48 -13.78 -3.51
C LEU A 110 -7.23 -13.76 -2.18
N VAL A 111 -6.65 -14.33 -1.12
CA VAL A 111 -7.25 -14.31 0.22
C VAL A 111 -7.44 -12.88 0.70
N VAL A 112 -6.41 -12.03 0.62
CA VAL A 112 -6.52 -10.63 1.03
C VAL A 112 -7.56 -9.88 0.17
N ALA A 113 -7.57 -10.10 -1.15
CA ALA A 113 -8.52 -9.47 -2.06
C ALA A 113 -9.97 -9.84 -1.73
N VAL A 114 -10.26 -11.12 -1.44
CA VAL A 114 -11.60 -11.59 -1.05
C VAL A 114 -12.02 -11.01 0.31
N LEU A 115 -11.11 -10.95 1.29
CA LEU A 115 -11.37 -10.32 2.58
C LEU A 115 -11.72 -8.84 2.43
N LEU A 116 -10.97 -8.09 1.60
CA LEU A 116 -11.25 -6.68 1.31
C LEU A 116 -12.56 -6.48 0.53
N ALA A 117 -12.88 -7.36 -0.42
CA ALA A 117 -14.14 -7.33 -1.14
C ALA A 117 -15.34 -7.58 -0.19
N GLY A 118 -15.18 -8.52 0.74
CA GLY A 118 -16.15 -8.77 1.82
C GLY A 118 -16.32 -7.56 2.73
N LEU A 119 -15.20 -6.99 3.20
CA LEU A 119 -15.21 -5.77 4.03
C LEU A 119 -15.92 -4.62 3.31
N GLY A 120 -15.66 -4.41 2.01
CA GLY A 120 -16.31 -3.37 1.21
C GLY A 120 -17.82 -3.57 1.05
N ARG A 121 -18.29 -4.82 0.92
CA ARG A 121 -19.72 -5.13 0.87
C ARG A 121 -20.42 -4.90 2.20
N VAL A 122 -19.81 -5.33 3.31
CA VAL A 122 -20.39 -5.21 4.65
C VAL A 122 -20.35 -3.76 5.15
N ALA A 123 -19.26 -3.04 4.89
CA ALA A 123 -19.07 -1.69 5.41
C ALA A 123 -19.77 -0.60 4.58
N GLY A 124 -20.07 -0.85 3.30
CA GLY A 124 -20.73 0.11 2.43
C GLY A 124 -20.00 1.46 2.37
N ALA A 125 -20.69 2.55 2.73
CA ALA A 125 -20.13 3.90 2.78
C ALA A 125 -19.51 4.28 4.14
N SER A 126 -19.39 3.33 5.07
CA SER A 126 -18.86 3.57 6.41
C SER A 126 -17.43 4.11 6.38
N ARG A 127 -17.16 5.05 7.29
CA ARG A 127 -15.83 5.61 7.57
C ARG A 127 -15.28 5.16 8.92
N ALA A 128 -15.86 4.12 9.53
CA ALA A 128 -15.41 3.63 10.82
C ALA A 128 -13.91 3.29 10.78
N PRO A 129 -13.13 3.58 11.84
CA PRO A 129 -11.69 3.32 11.86
C PRO A 129 -11.30 1.88 11.45
N PRO A 130 -12.01 0.81 11.84
CA PRO A 130 -11.69 -0.54 11.39
C PRO A 130 -11.80 -0.74 9.87
N VAL A 131 -12.81 -0.12 9.23
CA VAL A 131 -13.02 -0.18 7.77
C VAL A 131 -11.90 0.57 7.05
N VAL A 132 -11.56 1.74 7.56
CA VAL A 132 -10.45 2.56 7.07
C VAL A 132 -9.13 1.80 7.15
N LEU A 133 -8.82 1.22 8.31
CA LEU A 133 -7.59 0.46 8.55
C LEU A 133 -7.52 -0.80 7.70
N GLY A 134 -8.61 -1.57 7.62
CA GLY A 134 -8.68 -2.77 6.80
C GLY A 134 -8.36 -2.48 5.34
N ASN A 135 -9.02 -1.49 4.75
CA ASN A 135 -8.78 -1.08 3.36
C ASN A 135 -7.35 -0.57 3.13
N LEU A 136 -6.82 0.23 4.05
CA LEU A 136 -5.47 0.80 3.93
C LEU A 136 -4.39 -0.28 4.05
N LEU A 137 -4.38 -1.02 5.15
CA LEU A 137 -3.36 -2.02 5.45
C LEU A 137 -3.47 -3.22 4.50
N GLY A 138 -4.69 -3.67 4.19
CA GLY A 138 -4.90 -4.73 3.21
C GLY A 138 -4.44 -4.33 1.81
N GLY A 139 -4.73 -3.10 1.37
CA GLY A 139 -4.22 -2.55 0.11
C GLY A 139 -2.68 -2.57 0.06
N PHE A 140 -2.02 -2.07 1.11
CA PHE A 140 -0.55 -2.05 1.20
C PHE A 140 0.04 -3.46 1.21
N ALA A 141 -0.60 -4.40 1.91
CA ALA A 141 -0.22 -5.81 1.88
C ALA A 141 -0.33 -6.40 0.48
N MET A 142 -1.40 -6.11 -0.26
CA MET A 142 -1.54 -6.57 -1.64
C MET A 142 -0.45 -5.96 -2.55
N VAL A 143 -0.13 -4.67 -2.43
CA VAL A 143 0.94 -4.03 -3.22
C VAL A 143 2.29 -4.70 -2.93
N ALA A 144 2.60 -4.95 -1.66
CA ALA A 144 3.83 -5.63 -1.26
C ALA A 144 3.89 -7.08 -1.76
N LEU A 145 2.80 -7.83 -1.68
CA LEU A 145 2.71 -9.20 -2.19
C LEU A 145 2.82 -9.25 -3.73
N ALA A 146 2.21 -8.30 -4.44
CA ALA A 146 2.29 -8.23 -5.90
C ALA A 146 3.71 -7.88 -6.38
N ALA A 147 4.42 -6.98 -5.68
CA ALA A 147 5.82 -6.71 -5.94
C ALA A 147 6.69 -7.96 -5.72
N ARG A 148 6.42 -8.74 -4.67
CA ARG A 148 7.11 -10.02 -4.43
C ARG A 148 6.78 -11.06 -5.50
N LEU A 149 5.57 -11.09 -6.03
CA LEU A 149 5.18 -11.97 -7.14
C LEU A 149 5.99 -11.64 -8.40
N VAL A 150 6.20 -10.36 -8.69
CA VAL A 150 7.08 -9.90 -9.78
C VAL A 150 8.51 -10.37 -9.57
N GLN A 151 9.05 -10.21 -8.35
CA GLN A 151 10.41 -10.66 -8.01
C GLN A 151 10.57 -12.19 -8.09
N ALA A 152 9.53 -12.96 -7.74
CA ALA A 152 9.55 -14.42 -7.81
C ALA A 152 9.69 -14.97 -9.25
N GLY A 153 9.52 -14.12 -10.27
CA GLY A 153 9.81 -14.44 -11.67
C GLY A 153 11.25 -14.12 -12.11
N GLY A 154 12.12 -13.67 -11.20
CA GLY A 154 13.51 -13.27 -11.50
C GLY A 154 14.51 -13.69 -10.41
N ALA A 155 15.76 -13.25 -10.54
CA ALA A 155 16.78 -13.45 -9.52
C ALA A 155 16.58 -12.46 -8.37
N GLY A 156 16.25 -12.96 -7.17
CA GLY A 156 16.17 -12.13 -5.97
C GLY A 156 17.53 -11.58 -5.52
N PRO A 157 17.54 -10.56 -4.65
CA PRO A 157 18.78 -10.02 -4.09
C PRO A 157 19.54 -11.10 -3.31
N ARG A 158 20.83 -11.28 -3.64
CA ARG A 158 21.73 -12.21 -2.94
C ARG A 158 22.32 -11.54 -1.70
N GLY A 159 22.62 -12.31 -0.66
CA GLY A 159 23.34 -11.81 0.52
C GLY A 159 22.53 -10.98 1.53
N VAL A 160 21.22 -10.81 1.29
CA VAL A 160 20.31 -10.08 2.20
C VAL A 160 19.57 -11.00 3.19
N ALA A 161 19.82 -12.31 3.14
CA ALA A 161 19.16 -13.28 4.03
C ALA A 161 19.40 -13.01 5.52
N SER A 162 20.60 -12.53 5.89
CA SER A 162 20.91 -12.17 7.28
C SER A 162 20.13 -10.94 7.77
N LEU A 163 19.56 -10.13 6.86
CA LEU A 163 18.75 -8.97 7.22
C LEU A 163 17.29 -9.36 7.48
N ARG A 164 16.90 -10.63 7.29
CA ARG A 164 15.49 -11.07 7.33
C ARG A 164 14.73 -10.61 8.57
N ALA A 165 15.30 -10.82 9.76
CA ALA A 165 14.65 -10.43 11.02
C ALA A 165 14.45 -8.91 11.08
N TRP A 166 15.48 -8.15 10.71
CA TRP A 166 15.41 -6.69 10.64
C TRP A 166 14.40 -6.21 9.59
N THR A 167 14.39 -6.80 8.39
CA THR A 167 13.41 -6.50 7.33
C THR A 167 11.97 -6.74 7.82
N LEU A 168 11.71 -7.83 8.55
CA LEU A 168 10.38 -8.10 9.12
C LEU A 168 9.98 -7.07 10.18
N ALA A 169 10.92 -6.68 11.05
CA ALA A 169 10.69 -5.66 12.07
C ALA A 169 10.40 -4.28 11.44
N VAL A 170 11.20 -3.87 10.45
CA VAL A 170 10.98 -2.61 9.70
C VAL A 170 9.67 -2.66 8.92
N LEU A 171 9.34 -3.78 8.30
CA LEU A 171 8.06 -3.94 7.60
C LEU A 171 6.90 -3.79 8.58
N ALA A 172 6.93 -4.47 9.74
CA ALA A 172 5.90 -4.33 10.76
C ALA A 172 5.77 -2.88 11.24
N LEU A 173 6.89 -2.20 11.47
CA LEU A 173 6.91 -0.79 11.85
C LEU A 173 6.27 0.12 10.78
N VAL A 174 6.55 -0.11 9.50
CA VAL A 174 5.91 0.62 8.38
C VAL A 174 4.39 0.39 8.39
N PHE A 175 3.92 -0.84 8.64
CA PHE A 175 2.48 -1.13 8.73
C PHE A 175 1.81 -0.48 9.94
N VAL A 176 2.45 -0.50 11.12
CA VAL A 176 1.95 0.19 12.32
C VAL A 176 1.85 1.69 12.03
N GLN A 177 2.89 2.28 11.45
CA GLN A 177 2.93 3.70 11.12
C GLN A 177 1.88 4.10 10.06
N ALA A 178 1.65 3.25 9.05
CA ALA A 178 0.58 3.43 8.08
C ALA A 178 -0.80 3.39 8.76
N GLY A 179 -0.99 2.47 9.71
CA GLY A 179 -2.21 2.38 10.52
C GLY A 179 -2.45 3.64 11.34
N LEU A 180 -1.42 4.12 12.05
CA LEU A 180 -1.46 5.38 12.80
C LEU A 180 -1.82 6.57 11.90
N GLY A 181 -1.21 6.67 10.71
CA GLY A 181 -1.57 7.70 9.72
C GLY A 181 -3.01 7.58 9.23
N GLY A 182 -3.50 6.35 9.04
CA GLY A 182 -4.89 6.06 8.72
C GLY A 182 -5.87 6.50 9.82
N LEU A 183 -5.51 6.33 11.08
CA LEU A 183 -6.29 6.80 12.23
C LEU A 183 -6.29 8.33 12.33
N VAL A 184 -5.15 8.99 12.12
CA VAL A 184 -5.05 10.45 12.06
C VAL A 184 -5.97 11.00 10.96
N ALA A 185 -5.95 10.37 9.77
CA ALA A 185 -6.79 10.78 8.65
C ALA A 185 -8.29 10.50 8.85
N ALA A 186 -8.66 9.58 9.73
CA ALA A 186 -10.05 9.23 10.06
C ALA A 186 -10.59 9.98 11.29
N ALA A 187 -9.75 10.76 11.98
CA ALA A 187 -10.13 11.47 13.19
C ALA A 187 -11.21 12.54 12.87
N PRO A 188 -12.32 12.61 13.63
CA PRO A 188 -13.42 13.55 13.38
C PRO A 188 -13.04 15.03 13.46
N THR A 189 -11.99 15.37 14.23
CA THR A 189 -11.54 16.74 14.45
C THR A 189 -10.23 16.99 13.72
N ALA A 190 -10.29 17.15 12.40
CA ALA A 190 -9.14 17.57 11.61
C ALA A 190 -8.65 19.00 11.94
N ALA A 191 -9.29 19.69 12.88
CA ALA A 191 -8.80 20.89 13.55
C ALA A 191 -7.84 20.62 14.74
N SER A 192 -7.45 19.37 15.06
CA SER A 192 -6.72 19.05 16.32
C SER A 192 -5.39 18.30 16.17
N CYS A 193 -4.74 18.34 15.00
CA CYS A 193 -3.34 17.88 14.91
C CYS A 193 -2.36 18.86 15.60
N GLN A 194 -2.89 19.97 16.15
CA GLN A 194 -2.25 20.79 17.17
C GLN A 194 -2.49 20.14 18.55
N GLY A 195 -1.56 19.30 18.99
CA GLY A 195 -1.48 18.84 20.39
C GLY A 195 -2.07 17.47 20.75
N SER A 196 -2.71 16.75 19.82
CA SER A 196 -3.19 15.39 20.11
C SER A 196 -2.06 14.36 20.19
N GLY A 197 -2.12 13.47 21.20
CA GLY A 197 -1.13 12.40 21.39
C GLY A 197 -0.98 11.47 20.17
N LEU A 198 -2.07 11.22 19.44
CA LEU A 198 -2.04 10.41 18.22
C LEU A 198 -1.19 11.04 17.12
N CYS A 199 -1.33 12.35 16.88
CA CYS A 199 -0.50 13.06 15.91
C CYS A 199 0.98 13.08 16.33
N MET A 200 1.27 13.23 17.62
CA MET A 200 2.64 13.16 18.14
C MET A 200 3.25 11.77 17.92
N VAL A 201 2.53 10.70 18.29
CA VAL A 201 2.98 9.31 18.08
C VAL A 201 3.20 9.02 16.59
N HIS A 202 2.31 9.51 15.72
CA HIS A 202 2.52 9.41 14.28
C HIS A 202 3.78 10.17 13.82
N ARG A 203 4.02 11.41 14.25
CA ARG A 203 5.21 12.17 13.82
C ARG A 203 6.52 11.53 14.30
N VAL A 204 6.61 11.22 15.59
CA VAL A 204 7.80 10.60 16.19
C VAL A 204 8.02 9.19 15.63
N GLY A 205 6.96 8.40 15.50
CA GLY A 205 7.00 7.10 14.84
C GLY A 205 7.45 7.19 13.38
N GLY A 206 7.10 8.27 12.67
CA GLY A 206 7.57 8.56 11.32
C GLY A 206 9.09 8.75 11.26
N MET A 207 9.67 9.49 12.21
CA MET A 207 11.12 9.66 12.32
C MET A 207 11.82 8.32 12.59
N LEU A 208 11.23 7.48 13.44
CA LEU A 208 11.74 6.13 13.70
C LEU A 208 11.69 5.24 12.44
N VAL A 209 10.60 5.29 11.67
CA VAL A 209 10.50 4.59 10.37
C VAL A 209 11.59 5.08 9.41
N VAL A 210 11.81 6.39 9.30
CA VAL A 210 12.87 6.95 8.44
C VAL A 210 14.23 6.38 8.83
N ALA A 211 14.60 6.45 10.11
CA ALA A 211 15.87 5.92 10.60
C ALA A 211 16.01 4.42 10.35
N ALA A 212 14.96 3.63 10.65
CA ALA A 212 14.98 2.18 10.51
C ALA A 212 15.08 1.73 9.05
N VAL A 213 14.38 2.42 8.13
CA VAL A 213 14.48 2.14 6.69
C VAL A 213 15.83 2.57 6.13
N LEU A 214 16.38 3.72 6.54
CA LEU A 214 17.73 4.13 6.11
C LEU A 214 18.79 3.14 6.59
N ALA A 215 18.69 2.64 7.83
CA ALA A 215 19.56 1.58 8.33
C ALA A 215 19.43 0.29 7.50
N LEU A 216 18.21 -0.09 7.13
CA LEU A 216 17.96 -1.23 6.23
C LEU A 216 18.53 -0.99 4.83
N ALA A 217 18.40 0.23 4.29
CA ALA A 217 18.95 0.62 2.99
C ALA A 217 20.48 0.56 2.97
N ILE A 218 21.15 1.06 4.02
CA ILE A 218 22.60 0.95 4.22
C ILE A 218 23.01 -0.52 4.36
N GLY A 219 22.25 -1.32 5.11
CA GLY A 219 22.46 -2.77 5.22
C GLY A 219 22.40 -3.46 3.87
N ALA A 220 21.39 -3.16 3.05
CA ALA A 220 21.28 -3.68 1.69
C ALA A 220 22.44 -3.22 0.79
N TRP A 221 22.84 -1.96 0.90
CA TRP A 221 23.97 -1.39 0.17
C TRP A 221 25.29 -2.11 0.49
N ARG A 222 25.59 -2.32 1.79
CA ARG A 222 26.78 -3.06 2.26
C ARG A 222 26.81 -4.50 1.77
N ARG A 223 25.65 -5.09 1.46
CA ARG A 223 25.51 -6.44 0.89
C ARG A 223 25.42 -6.46 -0.64
N ARG A 224 25.90 -5.38 -1.30
CA ARG A 224 25.93 -5.21 -2.76
C ARG A 224 24.55 -5.16 -3.44
N ALA A 225 23.47 -4.99 -2.68
CA ALA A 225 22.13 -4.77 -3.21
C ALA A 225 21.87 -3.26 -3.44
N HIS A 226 22.78 -2.58 -4.15
CA HIS A 226 22.81 -1.12 -4.29
C HIS A 226 21.50 -0.55 -4.84
N ALA A 227 20.93 -1.16 -5.88
CA ALA A 227 19.67 -0.71 -6.47
C ALA A 227 18.52 -0.75 -5.45
N MET A 228 18.44 -1.78 -4.60
CA MET A 228 17.40 -1.92 -3.59
C MET A 228 17.61 -0.92 -2.44
N GLY A 229 18.86 -0.76 -1.98
CA GLY A 229 19.22 0.23 -0.98
C GLY A 229 18.91 1.66 -1.44
N ALA A 230 19.30 2.03 -2.66
CA ALA A 230 19.00 3.33 -3.24
C ALA A 230 17.50 3.57 -3.38
N THR A 231 16.75 2.58 -3.86
CA THR A 231 15.28 2.67 -3.99
C THR A 231 14.63 2.92 -2.64
N LEU A 232 15.02 2.19 -1.59
CA LEU A 232 14.49 2.39 -0.24
C LEU A 232 14.83 3.78 0.32
N ALA A 233 16.07 4.23 0.13
CA ALA A 233 16.50 5.55 0.57
C ALA A 233 15.69 6.67 -0.12
N VAL A 234 15.52 6.58 -1.45
CA VAL A 234 14.72 7.55 -2.20
C VAL A 234 13.25 7.52 -1.74
N LEU A 235 12.64 6.34 -1.66
CA LEU A 235 11.24 6.21 -1.25
C LEU A 235 11.00 6.79 0.15
N VAL A 236 11.89 6.52 1.11
CA VAL A 236 11.69 7.02 2.48
C VAL A 236 11.94 8.52 2.62
N LEU A 237 12.92 9.07 1.88
CA LEU A 237 13.19 10.51 1.87
C LEU A 237 12.06 11.30 1.20
N VAL A 238 11.55 10.79 0.07
CA VAL A 238 10.37 11.37 -0.59
C VAL A 238 9.16 11.28 0.34
N GLN A 239 8.94 10.14 0.99
CA GLN A 239 7.83 9.96 1.93
C GLN A 239 7.91 10.93 3.12
N ALA A 240 9.11 11.14 3.67
CA ALA A 240 9.35 12.10 4.74
C ALA A 240 9.09 13.54 4.27
N GLY A 241 9.57 13.92 3.09
CA GLY A 241 9.32 15.23 2.48
C GLY A 241 7.82 15.50 2.27
N LEU A 242 7.10 14.52 1.71
CA LEU A 242 5.63 14.58 1.55
C LEU A 242 4.90 14.69 2.91
N GLY A 243 5.43 14.03 3.95
CA GLY A 243 4.88 14.13 5.31
C GLY A 243 5.09 15.50 5.93
N ILE A 244 6.28 16.08 5.77
CA ILE A 244 6.62 17.43 6.26
C ILE A 244 5.79 18.49 5.54
N TRP A 245 5.61 18.37 4.23
CA TRP A 245 4.81 19.34 3.46
C TRP A 245 3.34 19.37 3.93
N GLN A 246 2.79 18.25 4.41
CA GLN A 246 1.44 18.24 4.96
C GLN A 246 1.28 19.03 6.27
N LEU A 247 2.35 19.56 6.88
CA LEU A 247 2.23 20.47 8.03
C LEU A 247 1.80 21.89 7.64
N ALA A 248 1.83 22.26 6.35
CA ALA A 248 1.65 23.64 5.88
C ALA A 248 0.19 24.17 5.90
N GLY A 249 -0.74 23.56 6.64
CA GLY A 249 -2.14 24.00 6.75
C GLY A 249 -3.10 23.16 5.90
N ALA A 250 -3.91 23.79 5.05
CA ALA A 250 -4.88 23.10 4.20
C ALA A 250 -4.16 22.12 3.26
N VAL A 251 -4.31 20.81 3.51
CA VAL A 251 -3.61 19.77 2.76
C VAL A 251 -4.31 19.53 1.42
N PRO A 252 -3.64 19.75 0.28
CA PRO A 252 -4.20 19.40 -1.02
C PRO A 252 -4.43 17.90 -1.13
N LEU A 253 -5.55 17.50 -1.73
CA LEU A 253 -5.89 16.08 -1.93
C LEU A 253 -4.77 15.30 -2.65
N ALA A 254 -4.13 15.92 -3.64
CA ALA A 254 -3.01 15.32 -4.38
C ALA A 254 -1.81 15.00 -3.48
N LEU A 255 -1.51 15.85 -2.49
CA LEU A 255 -0.40 15.66 -1.57
C LEU A 255 -0.68 14.48 -0.62
N GLY A 256 -1.90 14.41 -0.07
CA GLY A 256 -2.34 13.28 0.75
C GLY A 256 -2.35 11.95 -0.02
N LEU A 257 -2.77 11.99 -1.30
CA LEU A 257 -2.73 10.83 -2.18
C LEU A 257 -1.30 10.37 -2.48
N ALA A 258 -0.40 11.31 -2.78
CA ALA A 258 1.01 11.03 -3.03
C ALA A 258 1.69 10.41 -1.80
N HIS A 259 1.42 10.95 -0.61
CA HIS A 259 1.93 10.39 0.64
C HIS A 259 1.37 8.97 0.89
N ASN A 260 0.10 8.70 0.57
CA ASN A 260 -0.46 7.37 0.73
C ASN A 260 0.16 6.35 -0.25
N ALA A 261 0.28 6.73 -1.53
CA ALA A 261 0.90 5.89 -2.55
C ALA A 261 2.39 5.62 -2.25
N GLY A 262 3.11 6.64 -1.78
CA GLY A 262 4.51 6.50 -1.36
C GLY A 262 4.68 5.52 -0.21
N ALA A 263 3.78 5.52 0.79
CA ALA A 263 3.80 4.54 1.87
C ALA A 263 3.55 3.10 1.37
N ALA A 264 2.63 2.92 0.42
CA ALA A 264 2.39 1.61 -0.19
C ALA A 264 3.63 1.08 -0.94
N LEU A 265 4.28 1.96 -1.72
CA LEU A 265 5.52 1.64 -2.44
C LEU A 265 6.68 1.36 -1.48
N LEU A 266 6.78 2.09 -0.37
CA LEU A 266 7.77 1.86 0.67
C LEU A 266 7.59 0.48 1.31
N ALA A 267 6.36 0.11 1.67
CA ALA A 267 6.04 -1.22 2.21
C ALA A 267 6.42 -2.33 1.21
N ALA A 268 6.14 -2.12 -0.08
CA ALA A 268 6.56 -3.05 -1.13
C ALA A 268 8.08 -3.14 -1.26
N GLY A 269 8.79 -2.00 -1.28
CA GLY A 269 10.25 -1.94 -1.33
C GLY A 269 10.91 -2.68 -0.19
N VAL A 270 10.41 -2.50 1.04
CA VAL A 270 10.91 -3.23 2.22
C VAL A 270 10.63 -4.73 2.07
N GLY A 271 9.42 -5.09 1.63
CA GLY A 271 9.03 -6.48 1.39
C GLY A 271 9.87 -7.21 0.33
N LEU A 272 10.43 -6.49 -0.64
CA LEU A 272 11.34 -7.04 -1.67
C LEU A 272 12.70 -7.49 -1.12
N LEU A 273 13.09 -7.08 0.09
CA LEU A 273 14.30 -7.57 0.76
C LEU A 273 14.09 -8.91 1.49
N LEU A 274 12.85 -9.41 1.60
CA LEU A 274 12.60 -10.69 2.24
C LEU A 274 13.09 -11.85 1.34
N PRO A 275 13.97 -12.74 1.84
CA PRO A 275 14.48 -13.84 1.05
C PRO A 275 13.34 -14.78 0.61
N GLY A 276 13.44 -15.29 -0.62
CA GLY A 276 12.54 -16.31 -1.14
C GLY A 276 12.64 -17.60 -0.34
N ARG A 277 11.53 -18.32 -0.16
CA ARG A 277 11.46 -19.57 0.63
C ARG A 277 12.23 -20.78 0.02
N GLY A 278 13.16 -20.57 -0.91
CA GLY A 278 13.91 -21.65 -1.59
C GLY A 278 15.39 -21.31 -1.81
N SER A 279 15.95 -20.40 -1.02
CA SER A 279 17.36 -19.99 -1.09
C SER A 279 18.18 -20.45 0.12
N GLY A 280 17.80 -21.58 0.71
CA GLY A 280 18.50 -22.25 1.81
C GLY A 280 18.62 -23.73 1.49
#